data_AF-A0A1D2N861-F1
#
_entry.id   AF-A0A1D2N861-F1
#
_cell.length_a   1.000
_cell.length_b   1.000
_cell.length_c   1.000
_cell.angle_alpha   90.00
_cell.angle_beta   90.00
_cell.angle_gamma   90.00
#
_symmetry.space_group_name_H-M   'P 1'
#
loop_
_entity.id
_entity.type
_entity.pdbx_description
1 polymer ?
#
loop_
_entity_poly.entity_id
_entity_poly.type
_entity_poly.pdbx_seq_one_letter_code
_entity_poly.pdbx_strand_id
1 'polypeptide(L)'
;MESQQQPGCHVTWITEMAPHIPVPEMRTELFSRAIETISDRLKELEGRIILGSKTMNTRLMAAAFCAHLSKFSEALDWLTEATKCVEEITFRRDQHGQAYRYLIGANFSCIANMMRSQSELNVPEASPTVKGFINSKYDVENNVFQAVISVSKGILAHQMRFEDSKIYLRHLKRATVLDPQTAEWPLVLYKRLRKLRRKKEPGSTPSQEEKDAITKAYHLDPDYCIVQTHYATMLDEKFKCHHYRGYVPAELRESTGSEIIDLMEKAIERNPEDRWAHVRLAEIYGYGDYPHLDKKQGEILFQECEKRWPDSSMVMHKFGIYYKKNHNWKKALDYFKRGLDMDLDNFPCLMDYLKCVSKNPKREDQNYDLMLRTIDRCLPSSKFKKFQLTKLLLAKGLLLWLGDTDGTKKRQACDLWVEAVVNNSDSGHATIVDAIKKGFLDVVGKVTVDLKELSGILSQELRLLAPGDGNCVQKKAVIEDLINEFQSHGSRTVFRESAPGPSRMPLGFGRNSQFSIQTSSTSYSSVSAARPERRPSSPKSLADSDDNWRR
;
A
#
# COMPACT_ATOMS: atom_id res chain seq x y z
N MET A 1 28.63 25.66 32.53
CA MET A 1 28.63 24.67 31.43
C MET A 1 27.57 25.10 30.45
N GLU A 2 27.97 25.79 29.37
CA GLU A 2 27.05 26.09 28.28
C GLU A 2 26.47 24.75 27.80
N SER A 3 25.15 24.59 27.91
CA SER A 3 24.47 23.41 27.40
C SER A 3 24.66 23.46 25.88
N GLN A 4 25.67 22.75 25.37
CA GLN A 4 25.72 22.40 23.96
C GLN A 4 24.33 21.86 23.63
N GLN A 5 23.57 22.61 22.83
CA GLN A 5 22.24 22.19 22.41
C GLN A 5 22.42 20.83 21.75
N GLN A 6 22.04 19.78 22.47
CA GLN A 6 22.11 18.44 21.92
C GLN A 6 21.33 18.46 20.60
N PRO A 7 21.91 17.97 19.49
CA PRO A 7 21.17 17.89 18.24
C PRO A 7 19.82 17.24 18.51
N GLY A 8 18.75 17.87 18.04
CA GLY A 8 17.38 17.49 18.41
C GLY A 8 17.09 15.99 18.19
N CYS A 9 16.13 15.46 18.93
CA CYS A 9 15.64 14.09 18.83
C CYS A 9 14.19 14.06 18.31
N HIS A 10 13.54 12.89 18.30
CA HIS A 10 12.17 12.80 17.77
C HIS A 10 11.18 13.66 18.57
N VAL A 11 11.30 13.69 19.90
CA VAL A 11 10.49 14.56 20.77
C VAL A 11 10.63 16.04 20.36
N THR A 12 11.86 16.53 20.19
CA THR A 12 12.08 17.94 19.83
C THR A 12 11.66 18.24 18.40
N TRP A 13 11.87 17.32 17.46
CA TRP A 13 11.43 17.52 16.07
C TRP A 13 9.91 17.53 15.96
N ILE A 14 9.19 16.73 16.74
CA ILE A 14 7.73 16.84 16.84
C ILE A 14 7.36 18.23 17.37
N THR A 15 8.04 18.74 18.39
CA THR A 15 7.79 20.10 18.91
C THR A 15 8.07 21.19 17.88
N GLU A 16 9.11 21.04 17.06
CA GLU A 16 9.45 21.96 15.96
C GLU A 16 8.42 21.91 14.83
N MET A 17 7.88 20.72 14.54
CA MET A 17 6.92 20.49 13.45
C MET A 17 5.46 20.77 13.86
N ALA A 18 5.13 20.61 15.15
CA ALA A 18 3.79 20.77 15.70
C ALA A 18 3.17 22.19 15.66
N PRO A 19 3.90 23.32 15.57
CA PRO A 19 3.28 24.65 15.46
C PRO A 19 2.44 24.80 14.18
N HIS A 20 2.70 23.95 13.18
CA HIS A 20 1.88 23.86 11.97
C HIS A 20 0.54 23.13 12.17
N ILE A 21 0.27 22.58 13.35
CA ILE A 21 -1.00 21.96 13.74
C ILE A 21 -1.70 22.93 14.70
N PRO A 22 -2.67 23.74 14.22
CA PRO A 22 -3.15 24.92 14.94
C PRO A 22 -3.99 24.61 16.18
N VAL A 23 -4.56 23.40 16.28
CA VAL A 23 -5.55 23.04 17.31
C VAL A 23 -5.01 21.91 18.19
N PRO A 24 -4.88 22.09 19.52
CA PRO A 24 -4.39 21.06 20.45
C PRO A 24 -5.14 19.73 20.37
N GLU A 25 -6.46 19.76 20.20
CA GLU A 25 -7.31 18.58 20.08
C GLU A 25 -6.96 17.77 18.83
N MET A 26 -6.75 18.44 17.69
CA MET A 26 -6.31 17.80 16.44
C MET A 26 -4.93 17.14 16.60
N ARG A 27 -4.04 17.74 17.41
CA ARG A 27 -2.72 17.17 17.71
C ARG A 27 -2.87 15.88 18.50
N THR A 28 -3.69 15.89 19.55
CA THR A 28 -3.99 14.71 20.38
C THR A 28 -4.56 13.57 19.55
N GLU A 29 -5.56 13.86 18.69
CA GLU A 29 -6.18 12.88 17.80
C GLU A 29 -5.17 12.33 16.77
N LEU A 30 -4.38 13.20 16.15
CA LEU A 30 -3.36 12.81 15.17
C LEU A 30 -2.32 11.88 15.80
N PHE A 31 -1.81 12.21 16.99
CA PHE A 31 -0.80 11.42 17.68
C PHE A 31 -1.37 10.08 18.15
N SER A 32 -2.60 10.06 18.66
CA SER A 32 -3.28 8.81 19.07
C SER A 32 -3.44 7.86 17.88
N ARG A 33 -3.96 8.35 16.75
CA ARG A 33 -4.07 7.56 15.51
C ARG A 33 -2.71 7.10 14.97
N ALA A 34 -1.68 7.93 15.11
CA ALA A 34 -0.33 7.56 14.70
C ALA A 34 0.21 6.39 15.54
N ILE A 35 -0.02 6.39 16.86
CA ILE A 35 0.37 5.30 17.76
C ILE A 35 -0.37 4.01 17.43
N GLU A 36 -1.69 4.06 17.20
CA GLU A 36 -2.48 2.90 16.78
C GLU A 36 -1.93 2.31 15.48
N THR A 37 -1.74 3.16 14.47
CA THR A 37 -1.18 2.76 13.17
C THR A 37 0.22 2.16 13.30
N ILE A 38 1.05 2.70 14.20
CA ILE A 38 2.39 2.19 14.47
C ILE A 38 2.31 0.84 15.17
N SER A 39 1.44 0.70 16.16
CA SER A 39 1.27 -0.53 16.95
C SER A 39 0.80 -1.68 16.07
N ASP A 40 -0.20 -1.44 15.21
CA ASP A 40 -0.68 -2.42 14.23
C ASP A 40 0.43 -2.84 13.27
N ARG A 41 1.19 -1.87 12.75
CA ARG A 41 2.35 -2.15 11.89
C ARG A 41 3.45 -2.93 12.61
N LEU A 42 3.69 -2.71 13.89
CA LEU A 42 4.73 -3.43 14.62
C LEU A 42 4.31 -4.87 14.91
N LYS A 43 3.02 -5.12 15.20
CA LYS A 43 2.47 -6.48 15.29
C LYS A 43 2.60 -7.24 13.95
N GLU A 44 2.37 -6.54 12.83
CA GLU A 44 2.58 -7.12 11.49
C GLU A 44 4.06 -7.40 11.16
N LEU A 45 5.00 -6.76 11.86
CA LEU A 45 6.44 -6.92 11.67
C LEU A 45 7.06 -7.91 12.68
N GLU A 46 6.32 -8.32 13.70
CA GLU A 46 6.76 -9.26 14.74
C GLU A 46 7.06 -10.62 14.08
N GLY A 47 8.33 -11.05 14.13
CA GLY A 47 8.83 -12.25 13.44
C GLY A 47 9.52 -12.01 12.09
N ARG A 48 9.62 -10.75 11.62
CA ARG A 48 10.33 -10.42 10.38
C ARG A 48 11.63 -9.64 10.67
N ILE A 49 12.76 -10.10 10.12
CA ILE A 49 14.01 -9.32 10.04
C ILE A 49 13.84 -8.25 8.94
N ILE A 50 12.94 -7.28 9.14
CA ILE A 50 12.78 -6.14 8.23
C ILE A 50 13.67 -5.00 8.71
N LEU A 51 14.35 -4.33 7.75
CA LEU A 51 15.24 -3.16 7.91
C LEU A 51 15.22 -2.61 9.34
N GLY A 52 16.23 -2.96 10.14
CA GLY A 52 16.34 -2.53 11.52
C GLY A 52 16.15 -1.02 11.70
N SER A 53 16.54 -0.21 10.70
CA SER A 53 16.31 1.23 10.67
C SER A 53 14.83 1.65 10.63
N LYS A 54 13.97 0.94 9.89
CA LYS A 54 12.53 1.26 9.80
C LYS A 54 11.84 0.94 11.12
N THR A 55 12.09 -0.24 11.68
CA THR A 55 11.51 -0.66 12.96
C THR A 55 11.98 0.24 14.09
N MET A 56 13.25 0.67 14.07
CA MET A 56 13.81 1.59 15.06
C MET A 56 13.15 2.97 15.02
N ASN A 57 13.09 3.58 13.84
CA ASN A 57 12.40 4.87 13.67
C ASN A 57 10.93 4.78 14.09
N THR A 58 10.26 3.68 13.76
CA THR A 58 8.87 3.45 14.16
C THR A 58 8.70 3.41 15.68
N ARG A 59 9.56 2.71 16.42
CA ARG A 59 9.54 2.69 17.90
C ARG A 59 9.88 4.05 18.52
N LEU A 60 10.90 4.73 18.00
CA LEU A 60 11.28 6.07 18.46
C LEU A 60 10.17 7.11 18.24
N MET A 61 9.45 7.03 17.12
CA MET A 61 8.27 7.85 16.87
C MET A 61 7.13 7.54 17.84
N ALA A 62 6.85 6.27 18.11
CA ALA A 62 5.82 5.87 19.07
C ALA A 62 6.14 6.43 20.46
N ALA A 63 7.38 6.27 20.92
CA ALA A 63 7.85 6.85 22.18
C ALA A 63 7.61 8.37 22.23
N ALA A 64 8.01 9.08 21.17
CA ALA A 64 7.86 10.52 21.11
C ALA A 64 6.38 10.98 21.07
N PHE A 65 5.50 10.28 20.34
CA PHE A 65 4.06 10.57 20.35
C PHE A 65 3.42 10.29 21.71
N CYS A 66 3.74 9.16 22.36
CA CYS A 66 3.24 8.85 23.71
C CYS A 66 3.66 9.92 24.72
N ALA A 67 4.92 10.41 24.64
CA ALA A 67 5.40 11.48 25.50
C ALA A 67 4.63 12.80 25.31
N HIS A 68 4.32 13.18 24.06
CA HIS A 68 3.49 14.36 23.77
C HIS A 68 2.03 14.22 24.20
N LEU A 69 1.54 12.99 24.40
CA LEU A 69 0.23 12.67 24.97
C LEU A 69 0.28 12.51 26.51
N SER A 70 1.40 12.84 27.16
CA SER A 70 1.66 12.58 28.58
C SER A 70 1.53 11.11 29.01
N LYS A 71 1.63 10.17 28.07
CA LYS A 71 1.64 8.72 28.31
C LYS A 71 3.07 8.21 28.54
N PHE A 72 3.72 8.71 29.57
CA PHE A 72 5.16 8.49 29.75
C PHE A 72 5.57 7.03 30.00
N SER A 73 4.73 6.25 30.68
CA SER A 73 5.01 4.80 30.88
C SER A 73 5.11 4.09 29.53
N GLU A 74 4.10 4.25 28.67
CA GLU A 74 4.10 3.67 27.31
C GLU A 74 5.28 4.19 26.49
N ALA A 75 5.64 5.47 26.64
CA ALA A 75 6.78 6.06 25.94
C ALA A 75 8.11 5.38 26.32
N LEU A 76 8.30 5.05 27.61
CA LEU A 76 9.47 4.36 28.12
C LEU A 76 9.50 2.88 27.71
N ASP A 77 8.34 2.23 27.62
CA ASP A 77 8.24 0.86 27.09
C ASP A 77 8.70 0.83 25.63
N TRP A 78 8.26 1.79 24.81
CA TRP A 78 8.72 1.92 23.41
C TRP A 78 10.23 2.17 23.29
N LEU A 79 10.82 2.95 24.19
CA LEU A 79 12.28 3.15 24.22
C LEU A 79 13.04 1.89 24.68
N THR A 80 12.47 1.11 25.58
CA THR A 80 13.02 -0.17 26.00
C THR A 80 13.05 -1.16 24.84
N GLU A 81 11.96 -1.23 24.08
CA GLU A 81 11.87 -2.05 22.87
C GLU A 81 12.82 -1.55 21.76
N ALA A 82 12.99 -0.24 21.62
CA ALA A 82 13.99 0.34 20.71
C ALA A 82 15.42 -0.04 21.15
N THR A 83 15.70 -0.04 22.46
CA THR A 83 16.99 -0.43 23.03
C THR A 83 17.33 -1.88 22.74
N LYS A 84 16.40 -2.81 23.04
CA LYS A 84 16.59 -4.24 22.72
C LYS A 84 16.87 -4.43 21.24
N CYS A 85 16.07 -3.80 20.39
CA CYS A 85 16.19 -3.97 18.95
C CYS A 85 17.52 -3.38 18.41
N VAL A 86 18.04 -2.26 18.93
CA VAL A 86 19.34 -1.72 18.47
C VAL A 86 20.52 -2.59 18.89
N GLU A 87 20.37 -3.36 19.98
CA GLU A 87 21.38 -4.32 20.45
C GLU A 87 21.37 -5.61 19.62
N GLU A 88 20.21 -6.06 19.16
CA GLU A 88 20.06 -7.26 18.33
C GLU A 88 20.43 -7.04 16.86
N ILE A 89 20.31 -5.81 16.35
CA ILE A 89 20.61 -5.50 14.95
C ILE A 89 22.13 -5.37 14.73
N THR A 90 22.68 -6.24 13.87
CA THR A 90 24.01 -6.06 13.29
C THR A 90 23.95 -5.02 12.16
N PHE A 91 24.33 -3.77 12.46
CA PHE A 91 24.48 -2.74 11.43
C PHE A 91 25.73 -3.00 10.58
N ARG A 92 25.63 -2.79 9.26
CA ARG A 92 26.79 -2.87 8.36
C ARG A 92 27.88 -1.87 8.71
N ARG A 93 27.48 -0.71 9.26
CA ARG A 93 28.36 0.34 9.76
C ARG A 93 28.02 0.61 11.21
N ASP A 94 29.00 0.46 12.11
CA ASP A 94 28.79 0.74 13.54
C ASP A 94 28.31 2.18 13.78
N GLN A 95 28.71 3.14 12.94
CA GLN A 95 28.23 4.52 12.99
C GLN A 95 26.70 4.64 12.89
N HIS A 96 26.01 3.75 12.16
CA HIS A 96 24.54 3.74 12.14
C HIS A 96 23.97 3.32 13.50
N GLY A 97 24.55 2.28 14.11
CA GLY A 97 24.19 1.82 15.45
C GLY A 97 24.43 2.91 16.50
N GLN A 98 25.59 3.57 16.45
CA GLN A 98 25.90 4.72 17.30
C GLN A 98 24.88 5.85 17.15
N ALA A 99 24.46 6.18 15.93
CA ALA A 99 23.44 7.19 15.70
C ALA A 99 22.08 6.82 16.32
N TYR A 100 21.66 5.55 16.23
CA TYR A 100 20.43 5.11 16.89
C TYR A 100 20.56 5.07 18.42
N ARG A 101 21.69 4.65 18.97
CA ARG A 101 21.96 4.71 20.42
C ARG A 101 21.88 6.14 20.94
N TYR A 102 22.48 7.09 20.22
CA TYR A 102 22.32 8.51 20.51
C TYR A 102 20.85 8.94 20.49
N LEU A 103 20.10 8.60 19.43
CA LEU A 103 18.69 8.99 19.31
C LEU A 103 17.83 8.40 20.43
N ILE A 104 18.12 7.18 20.90
CA ILE A 104 17.47 6.56 22.06
C ILE A 104 17.78 7.37 23.34
N GLY A 105 19.05 7.63 23.62
CA GLY A 105 19.47 8.41 24.80
C GLY A 105 18.93 9.83 24.82
N ALA A 106 18.90 10.50 23.65
CA ALA A 106 18.37 11.84 23.49
C ALA A 106 16.84 11.89 23.67
N ASN A 107 16.10 10.91 23.13
CA ASN A 107 14.66 10.79 23.39
C ASN A 107 14.38 10.52 24.88
N PHE A 108 15.12 9.61 25.50
CA PHE A 108 14.98 9.34 26.93
C PHE A 108 15.17 10.61 27.77
N SER A 109 16.25 11.36 27.50
CA SER A 109 16.57 12.60 28.23
C SER A 109 15.48 13.66 28.07
N CYS A 110 14.94 13.84 26.86
CA CYS A 110 13.81 14.74 26.64
C CYS A 110 12.54 14.30 27.38
N ILE A 111 12.19 13.01 27.32
CA ILE A 111 11.01 12.46 28.01
C ILE A 111 11.15 12.62 29.52
N ALA A 112 12.31 12.29 30.09
CA ALA A 112 12.61 12.48 31.50
C ALA A 112 12.45 13.95 31.93
N ASN A 113 12.90 14.90 31.11
CA ASN A 113 12.71 16.33 31.38
C ASN A 113 11.24 16.74 31.29
N MET A 114 10.48 16.22 30.33
CA MET A 114 9.03 16.44 30.25
C MET A 114 8.32 15.92 31.51
N MET A 115 8.67 14.72 31.99
CA MET A 115 8.13 14.15 33.24
C MET A 115 8.42 15.04 34.46
N ARG A 116 9.66 15.53 34.61
CA ARG A 116 10.04 16.45 35.70
C ARG A 116 9.26 17.76 35.64
N SER A 117 9.04 18.30 34.44
CA SER A 117 8.31 19.56 34.25
C SER A 117 6.83 19.47 34.61
N GLN A 118 6.26 18.25 34.64
CA GLN A 118 4.88 18.00 35.09
C GLN A 118 4.78 17.75 36.62
N SER A 119 5.82 18.12 37.36
CA SER A 119 5.95 18.33 38.82
C SER A 119 5.70 17.18 39.80
N GLU A 120 5.13 16.04 39.39
CA GLU A 120 4.76 14.97 40.36
C GLU A 120 5.13 13.55 39.91
N LEU A 121 5.77 13.37 38.76
CA LEU A 121 6.15 12.05 38.28
C LEU A 121 7.58 11.70 38.66
N ASN A 122 7.74 10.61 39.41
CA ASN A 122 9.04 9.97 39.62
C ASN A 122 9.60 9.55 38.26
N VAL A 123 10.70 10.18 37.85
CA VAL A 123 11.43 9.74 36.65
C VAL A 123 12.11 8.43 36.97
N PRO A 124 11.74 7.33 36.30
CA PRO A 124 12.43 6.07 36.51
C PRO A 124 13.90 6.24 36.13
N GLU A 125 14.77 5.63 36.92
CA GLU A 125 16.19 5.65 36.64
C GLU A 125 16.44 4.96 35.30
N ALA A 126 17.20 5.61 34.41
CA ALA A 126 17.57 5.02 33.13
C ALA A 126 18.27 3.67 33.36
N SER A 127 17.95 2.67 32.53
CA SER A 127 18.67 1.39 32.58
C SER A 127 20.18 1.61 32.39
N PRO A 128 21.05 0.74 32.93
CA PRO A 128 22.50 0.88 32.76
C PRO A 128 22.92 1.05 31.30
N THR A 129 22.27 0.32 30.38
CA THR A 129 22.45 0.45 28.94
C THR A 129 22.12 1.86 28.43
N VAL A 130 20.93 2.37 28.75
CA VAL A 130 20.51 3.71 28.29
C VAL A 130 21.36 4.81 28.92
N LYS A 131 21.80 4.65 30.18
CA LYS A 131 22.81 5.55 30.79
C LYS A 131 24.12 5.53 30.01
N GLY A 132 24.57 4.35 29.59
CA GLY A 132 25.71 4.19 28.69
C GLY A 132 25.52 4.98 27.40
N PHE A 133 24.32 4.91 26.81
CA PHE A 133 24.00 5.69 25.61
C PHE A 133 24.00 7.20 25.86
N ILE A 134 23.47 7.68 26.98
CA ILE A 134 23.42 9.11 27.32
C ILE A 134 24.82 9.69 27.58
N ASN A 135 25.68 8.91 28.27
CA ASN A 135 27.01 9.37 28.68
C ASN A 135 28.08 9.20 27.60
N SER A 136 27.76 8.49 26.51
CA SER A 136 28.69 8.28 25.41
C SER A 136 28.95 9.58 24.64
N LYS A 137 30.21 9.79 24.25
CA LYS A 137 30.58 10.86 23.31
C LYS A 137 30.32 10.37 21.89
N TYR A 138 29.37 11.00 21.21
CA TYR A 138 29.09 10.73 19.80
C TYR A 138 29.67 11.85 18.93
N ASP A 139 30.23 11.45 17.79
CA ASP A 139 30.58 12.38 16.73
C ASP A 139 29.30 12.78 15.98
N VAL A 140 28.58 13.75 16.55
CA VAL A 140 27.32 14.24 15.96
C VAL A 140 27.54 14.96 14.64
N GLU A 141 28.74 15.44 14.36
CA GLU A 141 29.09 16.11 13.09
C GLU A 141 29.38 15.10 11.98
N ASN A 142 29.57 13.83 12.32
CA ASN A 142 29.79 12.76 11.36
C ASN A 142 28.68 12.70 10.31
N ASN A 143 29.06 12.68 9.03
CA ASN A 143 28.10 12.63 7.93
C ASN A 143 27.19 11.39 7.99
N VAL A 144 27.71 10.23 8.39
CA VAL A 144 26.92 8.99 8.51
C VAL A 144 25.86 9.11 9.60
N PHE A 145 26.24 9.72 10.71
CA PHE A 145 25.34 10.02 11.83
C PHE A 145 24.24 11.01 11.41
N GLN A 146 24.64 12.09 10.73
CA GLN A 146 23.72 13.09 10.18
C GLN A 146 22.79 12.51 9.11
N ALA A 147 23.22 11.49 8.37
CA ALA A 147 22.37 10.78 7.41
C ALA A 147 21.24 10.01 8.13
N VAL A 148 21.54 9.30 9.22
CA VAL A 148 20.53 8.62 10.06
C VAL A 148 19.53 9.62 10.62
N ILE A 149 19.99 10.75 11.17
CA ILE A 149 19.13 11.84 11.65
C ILE A 149 18.23 12.35 10.53
N SER A 150 18.80 12.59 9.34
CA SER A 150 18.05 13.07 8.19
C SER A 150 16.97 12.09 7.76
N VAL A 151 17.26 10.79 7.68
CA VAL A 151 16.22 9.78 7.38
C VAL A 151 15.13 9.74 8.44
N SER A 152 15.51 9.82 9.71
CA SER A 152 14.57 9.83 10.85
C SER A 152 13.60 11.00 10.75
N LYS A 153 14.11 12.23 10.51
CA LYS A 153 13.30 13.43 10.25
C LYS A 153 12.38 13.26 9.04
N GLY A 154 12.88 12.68 7.95
CA GLY A 154 12.08 12.41 6.75
C GLY A 154 10.95 11.42 7.01
N ILE A 155 11.20 10.34 7.75
CA ILE A 155 10.17 9.37 8.11
C ILE A 155 9.12 10.01 9.04
N LEU A 156 9.56 10.77 10.05
CA LEU A 156 8.67 11.48 10.98
C LEU A 156 7.77 12.48 10.25
N ALA A 157 8.34 13.33 9.40
CA ALA A 157 7.59 14.30 8.61
C ALA A 157 6.51 13.61 7.73
N HIS A 158 6.82 12.43 7.19
CA HIS A 158 5.84 11.64 6.45
C HIS A 158 4.69 11.11 7.32
N GLN A 159 4.98 10.61 8.53
CA GLN A 159 3.95 10.06 9.43
C GLN A 159 3.04 11.15 10.00
N MET A 160 3.59 12.34 10.25
CA MET A 160 2.81 13.51 10.67
C MET A 160 1.92 14.09 9.56
N ARG A 161 1.86 13.42 8.39
CA ARG A 161 1.05 13.83 7.23
C ARG A 161 1.32 15.26 6.79
N PHE A 162 2.55 15.75 6.92
CA PHE A 162 2.93 16.99 6.25
C PHE A 162 2.79 16.77 4.74
N GLU A 163 1.68 17.26 4.19
CA GLU A 163 1.27 17.04 2.80
C GLU A 163 2.23 17.69 1.81
N ASP A 164 3.05 18.64 2.29
CA ASP A 164 4.19 19.10 1.53
C ASP A 164 5.24 17.99 1.42
N SER A 165 5.03 17.18 0.38
CA SER A 165 5.92 16.10 -0.02
C SER A 165 7.40 16.51 -0.11
N LYS A 166 7.69 17.82 -0.24
CA LYS A 166 9.04 18.34 -0.38
C LYS A 166 9.85 18.26 0.90
N ILE A 167 9.29 18.49 2.10
CA ILE A 167 10.08 18.50 3.35
C ILE A 167 10.68 17.13 3.61
N TYR A 168 9.85 16.10 3.58
CA TYR A 168 10.31 14.76 3.87
C TYR A 168 11.24 14.23 2.77
N LEU A 169 10.97 14.51 1.49
CA LEU A 169 11.87 14.13 0.39
C LEU A 169 13.21 14.86 0.48
N ARG A 170 13.24 16.13 0.89
CA ARG A 170 14.48 16.90 1.11
C ARG A 170 15.38 16.21 2.12
N HIS A 171 14.80 15.72 3.22
CA HIS A 171 15.53 14.98 4.24
C HIS A 171 16.10 13.65 3.73
N LEU A 172 15.31 12.88 2.95
CA LEU A 172 15.79 11.64 2.35
C LEU A 172 16.91 11.90 1.32
N LYS A 173 16.76 12.92 0.47
CA LYS A 173 17.82 13.34 -0.47
C LYS A 173 19.09 13.73 0.28
N ARG A 174 18.97 14.53 1.34
CA ARG A 174 20.12 14.92 2.18
C ARG A 174 20.84 13.69 2.75
N ALA A 175 20.11 12.68 3.22
CA ALA A 175 20.73 11.44 3.70
C ALA A 175 21.56 10.73 2.61
N THR A 176 21.08 10.69 1.36
CA THR A 176 21.82 10.07 0.24
C THR A 176 23.09 10.83 -0.19
N VAL A 177 23.19 12.12 0.19
CA VAL A 177 24.36 12.97 -0.04
C VAL A 177 25.36 12.83 1.11
N LEU A 178 24.87 12.84 2.36
CA LEU A 178 25.69 12.70 3.55
C LEU A 178 26.35 11.32 3.64
N ASP A 179 25.61 10.26 3.32
CA ASP A 179 26.13 8.89 3.36
C ASP A 179 25.89 8.18 2.02
N PRO A 180 26.71 8.48 1.00
CA PRO A 180 26.47 8.00 -0.36
C PRO A 180 26.78 6.51 -0.55
N GLN A 181 27.36 5.84 0.45
CA GLN A 181 27.82 4.45 0.39
C GLN A 181 26.81 3.45 0.95
N THR A 182 25.70 3.92 1.53
CA THR A 182 24.69 3.08 2.18
C THR A 182 23.49 2.92 1.25
N ALA A 183 23.21 1.70 0.80
CA ALA A 183 22.15 1.40 -0.18
C ALA A 183 20.74 1.66 0.35
N GLU A 184 20.55 1.61 1.67
CA GLU A 184 19.27 1.79 2.34
C GLU A 184 18.69 3.19 2.13
N TRP A 185 19.52 4.23 2.06
CA TRP A 185 19.05 5.62 1.88
C TRP A 185 18.42 5.85 0.50
N PRO A 186 19.09 5.55 -0.62
CA PRO A 186 18.48 5.68 -1.94
C PRO A 186 17.31 4.69 -2.13
N LEU A 187 17.34 3.51 -1.51
CA LEU A 187 16.19 2.59 -1.50
C LEU A 187 14.96 3.20 -0.82
N VAL A 188 15.12 3.82 0.36
CA VAL A 188 14.01 4.49 1.06
C VAL A 188 13.48 5.66 0.23
N LEU A 189 14.37 6.47 -0.37
CA LEU A 189 13.99 7.56 -1.28
C LEU A 189 13.15 7.03 -2.46
N TYR A 190 13.62 5.99 -3.16
CA TYR A 190 12.89 5.34 -4.26
C TYR A 190 11.49 4.90 -3.84
N LYS A 191 11.35 4.17 -2.73
CA LYS A 191 10.05 3.67 -2.25
C LYS A 191 9.05 4.81 -2.05
N ARG A 192 9.53 5.97 -1.59
CA ARG A 192 8.68 7.15 -1.36
C ARG A 192 8.31 7.87 -2.65
N LEU A 193 9.28 8.13 -3.53
CA LEU A 193 9.02 8.73 -4.84
C LEU A 193 8.00 7.90 -5.63
N ARG A 194 8.20 6.57 -5.67
CA ARG A 194 7.26 5.63 -6.31
C ARG A 194 5.86 5.69 -5.71
N LYS A 195 5.75 5.74 -4.38
CA LYS A 195 4.45 5.85 -3.69
C LYS A 195 3.73 7.15 -4.02
N LEU A 196 4.45 8.28 -4.07
CA LEU A 196 3.89 9.58 -4.46
C LEU A 196 3.40 9.57 -5.90
N ARG A 197 4.24 9.11 -6.83
CA ARG A 197 3.89 9.00 -8.24
C ARG A 197 2.65 8.14 -8.43
N ARG A 198 2.59 6.94 -7.85
CA ARG A 198 1.41 6.06 -7.94
C ARG A 198 0.16 6.66 -7.30
N LYS A 199 0.30 7.51 -6.28
CA LYS A 199 -0.84 8.25 -5.70
C LYS A 199 -1.37 9.30 -6.68
N LYS A 200 -0.47 10.02 -7.36
CA LYS A 200 -0.81 11.12 -8.27
C LYS A 200 -1.28 10.63 -9.64
N GLU A 201 -0.55 9.70 -10.22
CA GLU A 201 -0.71 9.21 -11.60
C GLU A 201 -0.50 7.68 -11.62
N PRO A 202 -1.51 6.87 -11.25
CA PRO A 202 -1.43 5.41 -11.33
C PRO A 202 -1.05 4.94 -12.74
N GLY A 203 -0.12 3.99 -12.86
CA GLY A 203 0.33 3.45 -14.16
C GLY A 203 1.30 4.33 -14.95
N SER A 204 1.66 5.51 -14.44
CA SER A 204 2.71 6.35 -15.05
C SER A 204 4.08 5.67 -15.07
N THR A 205 4.98 6.15 -15.94
CA THR A 205 6.37 5.69 -15.98
C THR A 205 7.11 6.15 -14.72
N PRO A 206 8.02 5.34 -14.14
CA PRO A 206 8.94 5.84 -13.11
C PRO A 206 9.67 7.10 -13.57
N SER A 207 9.72 8.12 -12.72
CA SER A 207 10.49 9.34 -12.95
C SER A 207 12.00 9.05 -13.03
N GLN A 208 12.79 9.96 -13.61
CA GLN A 208 14.24 9.79 -13.64
C GLN A 208 14.83 9.70 -12.23
N GLU A 209 14.33 10.53 -11.30
CA GLU A 209 14.76 10.50 -9.91
C GLU A 209 14.47 9.15 -9.21
N GLU A 210 13.32 8.53 -9.50
CA GLU A 210 13.04 7.16 -9.00
C GLU A 210 14.05 6.15 -9.54
N LYS A 211 14.35 6.21 -10.84
CA LYS A 211 15.30 5.31 -11.49
C LYS A 211 16.69 5.49 -10.89
N ASP A 212 17.17 6.72 -10.80
CA ASP A 212 18.49 7.03 -10.26
C ASP A 212 18.64 6.55 -8.82
N ALA A 213 17.62 6.76 -7.98
CA ALA A 213 17.62 6.28 -6.61
C ALA A 213 17.71 4.75 -6.53
N ILE A 214 16.86 3.99 -7.23
CA ILE A 214 16.91 2.52 -7.12
C ILE A 214 18.14 1.92 -7.80
N THR A 215 18.61 2.49 -8.91
CA THR A 215 19.84 2.08 -9.58
C THR A 215 21.05 2.31 -8.67
N LYS A 216 21.13 3.46 -7.99
CA LYS A 216 22.18 3.73 -7.00
C LYS A 216 22.14 2.71 -5.86
N ALA A 217 20.95 2.42 -5.33
CA ALA A 217 20.81 1.41 -4.28
C ALA A 217 21.30 0.03 -4.75
N TYR A 218 20.96 -0.37 -5.97
CA TYR A 218 21.38 -1.64 -6.56
C TYR A 218 22.90 -1.72 -6.77
N HIS A 219 23.55 -0.65 -7.24
CA HIS A 219 25.00 -0.64 -7.40
C HIS A 219 25.76 -0.66 -6.07
N LEU A 220 25.21 -0.06 -5.02
CA LEU A 220 25.83 -0.07 -3.69
C LEU A 220 25.74 -1.45 -3.01
N ASP A 221 24.70 -2.22 -3.32
CA ASP A 221 24.40 -3.47 -2.61
C ASP A 221 23.60 -4.44 -3.48
N PRO A 222 24.22 -5.00 -4.54
CA PRO A 222 23.52 -5.84 -5.52
C PRO A 222 23.07 -7.18 -4.94
N ASP A 223 23.64 -7.61 -3.81
CA ASP A 223 23.29 -8.86 -3.12
C ASP A 223 22.11 -8.72 -2.15
N TYR A 224 21.63 -7.51 -1.91
CA TYR A 224 20.52 -7.30 -1.00
C TYR A 224 19.18 -7.58 -1.68
N CYS A 225 18.54 -8.69 -1.28
CA CYS A 225 17.30 -9.20 -1.87
C CYS A 225 16.19 -8.14 -2.01
N ILE A 226 16.03 -7.25 -1.01
CA ILE A 226 15.04 -6.18 -1.05
C ILE A 226 15.37 -5.17 -2.16
N VAL A 227 16.64 -4.84 -2.35
CA VAL A 227 17.09 -3.94 -3.41
C VAL A 227 16.88 -4.58 -4.78
N GLN A 228 17.29 -5.85 -4.96
CA GLN A 228 17.06 -6.62 -6.19
C GLN A 228 15.58 -6.63 -6.59
N THR A 229 14.71 -6.99 -5.65
CA THR A 229 13.26 -7.08 -5.88
C THR A 229 12.64 -5.74 -6.28
N HIS A 230 13.08 -4.65 -5.64
CA HIS A 230 12.62 -3.31 -5.98
C HIS A 230 13.19 -2.79 -7.30
N TYR A 231 14.43 -3.13 -7.63
CA TYR A 231 15.05 -2.80 -8.91
C TYR A 231 14.33 -3.50 -10.07
N ALA A 232 14.13 -4.81 -9.98
CA ALA A 232 13.33 -5.59 -10.92
C ALA A 232 11.89 -5.07 -11.04
N THR A 233 11.27 -4.64 -9.94
CA THR A 233 9.94 -4.00 -9.98
C THR A 233 9.95 -2.66 -10.75
N MET A 234 11.00 -1.86 -10.61
CA MET A 234 11.16 -0.62 -11.39
C MET A 234 11.31 -0.92 -12.88
N LEU A 235 12.12 -1.92 -13.24
CA LEU A 235 12.30 -2.36 -14.63
C LEU A 235 10.97 -2.83 -15.24
N ASP A 236 10.18 -3.65 -14.53
CA ASP A 236 8.86 -4.11 -15.00
C ASP A 236 7.88 -2.94 -15.20
N GLU A 237 7.85 -1.96 -14.30
CA GLU A 237 6.99 -0.79 -14.45
C GLU A 237 7.39 0.09 -15.63
N LYS A 238 8.70 0.31 -15.80
CA LYS A 238 9.25 1.03 -16.96
C LYS A 238 8.85 0.31 -18.25
N PHE A 239 9.06 -1.02 -18.28
CA PHE A 239 8.70 -1.88 -19.40
C PHE A 239 7.22 -1.78 -19.75
N LYS A 240 6.33 -2.01 -18.78
CA LYS A 240 4.88 -1.96 -18.97
C LYS A 240 4.40 -0.62 -19.51
N CYS A 241 4.94 0.49 -18.99
CA CYS A 241 4.54 1.80 -19.47
C CYS A 241 4.92 2.04 -20.94
N HIS A 242 6.07 1.56 -21.40
CA HIS A 242 6.45 1.61 -22.81
C HIS A 242 5.66 0.61 -23.66
N HIS A 243 5.42 -0.60 -23.14
CA HIS A 243 4.70 -1.66 -23.84
C HIS A 243 3.24 -1.27 -24.12
N TYR A 244 2.52 -0.73 -23.14
CA TYR A 244 1.14 -0.27 -23.34
C TYR A 244 1.01 0.89 -24.33
N ARG A 245 2.12 1.55 -24.66
CA ARG A 245 2.17 2.59 -25.69
C ARG A 245 2.60 2.07 -27.08
N GLY A 246 2.86 0.77 -27.22
CA GLY A 246 3.22 0.14 -28.50
C GLY A 246 4.65 0.37 -28.97
N TYR A 247 5.55 0.87 -28.10
CA TYR A 247 6.88 1.37 -28.50
C TYR A 247 8.06 0.42 -28.21
N VAL A 248 7.85 -0.85 -27.87
CA VAL A 248 8.95 -1.74 -27.44
C VAL A 248 9.23 -2.83 -28.49
N PRO A 249 10.42 -2.82 -29.12
CA PRO A 249 10.88 -3.90 -30.01
C PRO A 249 10.88 -5.26 -29.32
N ALA A 250 10.71 -6.35 -30.06
CA ALA A 250 10.58 -7.70 -29.50
C ALA A 250 11.82 -8.11 -28.70
N GLU A 251 13.01 -7.77 -29.21
CA GLU A 251 14.31 -8.08 -28.62
C GLU A 251 14.48 -7.40 -27.26
N LEU A 252 14.01 -6.15 -27.13
CA LEU A 252 14.04 -5.44 -25.85
C LEU A 252 13.08 -6.04 -24.83
N ARG A 253 11.99 -6.68 -25.28
CA ARG A 253 11.08 -7.42 -24.38
C ARG A 253 11.73 -8.67 -23.82
N GLU A 254 12.49 -9.38 -24.66
CA GLU A 254 13.20 -10.60 -24.27
C GLU A 254 14.33 -10.31 -23.26
N SER A 255 15.17 -9.32 -23.57
CA SER A 255 16.28 -8.96 -22.67
C SER A 255 15.80 -8.41 -21.33
N THR A 256 14.80 -7.51 -21.34
CA THR A 256 14.24 -6.93 -20.11
C THR A 256 13.55 -7.99 -19.26
N GLY A 257 12.78 -8.90 -19.88
CA GLY A 257 12.11 -10.00 -19.17
C GLY A 257 13.11 -10.93 -18.49
N SER A 258 14.18 -11.30 -19.20
CA SER A 258 15.25 -12.16 -18.68
C SER A 258 15.98 -11.51 -17.51
N GLU A 259 16.31 -10.22 -17.60
CA GLU A 259 16.96 -9.46 -16.51
C GLU A 259 16.08 -9.41 -15.25
N ILE A 260 14.77 -9.16 -15.41
CA ILE A 260 13.83 -9.11 -14.28
C ILE A 260 13.72 -10.49 -13.60
N ILE A 261 13.72 -11.58 -14.37
CA ILE A 261 13.68 -12.95 -13.84
C ILE A 261 14.94 -13.25 -13.03
N ASP A 262 16.13 -13.02 -13.59
CA ASP A 262 17.41 -13.26 -12.92
C ASP A 262 17.50 -12.51 -11.58
N LEU A 263 17.06 -11.25 -11.55
CA LEU A 263 17.01 -10.46 -10.31
C LEU A 263 16.04 -11.05 -9.26
N MET A 264 14.90 -11.59 -9.70
CA MET A 264 13.91 -12.20 -8.79
C MET A 264 14.39 -13.56 -8.27
N GLU A 265 15.02 -14.38 -9.11
CA GLU A 265 15.61 -15.65 -8.72
C GLU A 265 16.74 -15.44 -7.71
N LYS A 266 17.65 -14.49 -7.95
CA LYS A 266 18.69 -14.10 -6.97
C LYS A 266 18.08 -13.61 -5.66
N ALA A 267 17.01 -12.83 -5.71
CA ALA A 267 16.35 -12.36 -4.48
C ALA A 267 15.78 -13.53 -3.66
N ILE A 268 15.19 -14.52 -4.33
CA ILE A 268 14.66 -15.75 -3.73
C ILE A 268 15.79 -16.63 -3.17
N GLU A 269 16.90 -16.79 -3.89
CA GLU A 269 18.07 -17.53 -3.41
C GLU A 269 18.64 -16.93 -2.12
N ARG A 270 18.71 -15.58 -2.05
CA ARG A 270 19.20 -14.85 -0.88
C ARG A 270 18.21 -14.86 0.28
N ASN A 271 16.92 -14.81 0.00
CA ASN A 271 15.86 -14.89 1.01
C ASN A 271 14.71 -15.77 0.50
N PRO A 272 14.77 -17.10 0.74
CA PRO A 272 13.75 -18.03 0.29
C PRO A 272 12.36 -17.76 0.88
N GLU A 273 12.29 -17.04 2.01
CA GLU A 273 11.01 -16.69 2.64
C GLU A 273 10.41 -15.37 2.11
N ASP A 274 11.04 -14.73 1.12
CA ASP A 274 10.47 -13.53 0.47
C ASP A 274 9.27 -13.90 -0.41
N ARG A 275 8.11 -13.92 0.23
CA ARG A 275 6.81 -14.15 -0.43
C ARG A 275 6.57 -13.22 -1.60
N TRP A 276 6.99 -11.96 -1.50
CA TRP A 276 6.75 -10.99 -2.55
C TRP A 276 7.59 -11.31 -3.79
N ALA A 277 8.86 -11.70 -3.63
CA ALA A 277 9.71 -12.12 -4.73
C ALA A 277 9.14 -13.36 -5.45
N HIS A 278 8.72 -14.38 -4.70
CA HIS A 278 8.09 -15.59 -5.24
C HIS A 278 6.80 -15.31 -6.03
N VAL A 279 5.85 -14.59 -5.42
CA VAL A 279 4.60 -14.21 -6.08
C VAL A 279 4.88 -13.38 -7.33
N ARG A 280 5.86 -12.48 -7.25
CA ARG A 280 6.20 -11.60 -8.36
C ARG A 280 6.81 -12.36 -9.53
N LEU A 281 7.68 -13.34 -9.27
CA LEU A 281 8.19 -14.24 -10.29
C LEU A 281 7.05 -14.99 -11.00
N ALA A 282 6.09 -15.52 -10.23
CA ALA A 282 4.89 -16.15 -10.77
C ALA A 282 4.05 -15.20 -11.65
N GLU A 283 3.89 -13.93 -11.26
CA GLU A 283 3.22 -12.90 -12.07
C GLU A 283 3.94 -12.65 -13.41
N ILE A 284 5.28 -12.56 -13.41
CA ILE A 284 6.09 -12.29 -14.60
C ILE A 284 5.89 -13.38 -15.65
N TYR A 285 5.96 -14.65 -15.26
CA TYR A 285 5.66 -15.78 -16.16
C TYR A 285 4.17 -15.85 -16.52
N GLY A 286 3.29 -15.69 -15.53
CA GLY A 286 1.89 -16.07 -15.67
C GLY A 286 0.99 -15.05 -16.38
N TYR A 287 1.35 -13.76 -16.35
CA TYR A 287 0.48 -12.71 -16.89
C TYR A 287 0.60 -12.50 -18.40
N GLY A 288 1.62 -13.07 -19.04
CA GLY A 288 1.84 -12.93 -20.49
C GLY A 288 2.31 -11.55 -20.92
N ASP A 289 2.82 -10.74 -19.98
CA ASP A 289 3.40 -9.43 -20.29
C ASP A 289 4.71 -9.58 -21.12
N TYR A 290 5.33 -10.77 -21.07
CA TYR A 290 6.54 -11.16 -21.78
C TYR A 290 6.26 -12.35 -22.72
N PRO A 291 6.06 -12.14 -24.03
CA PRO A 291 5.53 -13.16 -24.94
C PRO A 291 6.38 -14.43 -25.10
N HIS A 292 7.68 -14.36 -24.81
CA HIS A 292 8.62 -15.48 -24.93
C HIS A 292 8.57 -16.43 -23.72
N LEU A 293 7.90 -16.05 -22.63
CA LEU A 293 7.81 -16.86 -21.41
C LEU A 293 6.66 -17.86 -21.47
N ASP A 294 6.87 -19.06 -20.92
CA ASP A 294 5.81 -20.06 -20.78
C ASP A 294 4.86 -19.69 -19.63
N LYS A 295 3.60 -19.39 -19.98
CA LYS A 295 2.53 -19.09 -19.01
C LYS A 295 2.22 -20.25 -18.07
N LYS A 296 2.52 -21.50 -18.45
CA LYS A 296 2.33 -22.67 -17.57
C LYS A 296 3.30 -22.64 -16.40
N GLN A 297 4.52 -22.15 -16.61
CA GLN A 297 5.49 -21.96 -15.53
C GLN A 297 4.93 -21.01 -14.45
N GLY A 298 4.19 -19.98 -14.85
CA GLY A 298 3.49 -19.09 -13.93
C GLY A 298 2.48 -19.82 -13.03
N GLU A 299 1.70 -20.77 -13.59
CA GLU A 299 0.76 -21.58 -12.80
C GLU A 299 1.50 -22.46 -11.78
N ILE A 300 2.60 -23.09 -12.18
CA ILE A 300 3.44 -23.92 -11.30
C ILE A 300 3.97 -23.09 -10.13
N LEU A 301 4.56 -21.93 -10.42
CA LEU A 301 5.09 -21.02 -9.40
C LEU A 301 3.99 -20.51 -8.45
N PHE A 302 2.78 -20.24 -8.96
CA PHE A 302 1.65 -19.89 -8.10
C PHE A 302 1.21 -21.04 -7.19
N GLN A 303 1.18 -22.28 -7.69
CA GLN A 303 0.90 -23.46 -6.87
C GLN A 303 1.96 -23.68 -5.79
N GLU A 304 3.23 -23.38 -6.07
CA GLU A 304 4.29 -23.41 -5.06
C GLU A 304 4.09 -22.32 -4.00
N CYS A 305 3.73 -21.10 -4.40
CA CYS A 305 3.38 -20.03 -3.48
C CYS A 305 2.20 -20.44 -2.58
N GLU A 306 1.16 -21.04 -3.15
CA GLU A 306 -0.01 -21.53 -2.43
C GLU A 306 0.37 -22.62 -1.41
N LYS A 307 1.19 -23.61 -1.81
CA LYS A 307 1.66 -24.66 -0.90
C LYS A 307 2.50 -24.10 0.25
N ARG A 308 3.32 -23.09 -0.02
CA ARG A 308 4.21 -22.48 0.97
C ARG A 308 3.49 -21.52 1.91
N TRP A 309 2.50 -20.79 1.42
CA TRP A 309 1.72 -19.82 2.19
C TRP A 309 0.21 -20.03 1.97
N PRO A 310 -0.34 -21.15 2.46
CA PRO A 310 -1.75 -21.52 2.22
C PRO A 310 -2.75 -20.53 2.81
N ASP A 311 -2.35 -19.81 3.86
CA ASP A 311 -3.21 -18.84 4.55
C ASP A 311 -3.00 -17.39 4.05
N SER A 312 -2.22 -17.21 2.97
CA SER A 312 -1.93 -15.87 2.45
C SER A 312 -3.01 -15.38 1.49
N SER A 313 -3.83 -14.44 1.98
CA SER A 313 -4.82 -13.74 1.14
C SER A 313 -4.20 -13.09 -0.11
N MET A 314 -2.97 -12.56 0.00
CA MET A 314 -2.24 -12.00 -1.15
C MET A 314 -1.95 -13.05 -2.22
N VAL A 315 -1.46 -14.23 -1.83
CA VAL A 315 -1.16 -15.32 -2.77
C VAL A 315 -2.43 -15.74 -3.50
N MET A 316 -3.52 -15.96 -2.77
CA MET A 316 -4.82 -16.32 -3.33
C MET A 316 -5.33 -15.23 -4.29
N HIS A 317 -5.22 -13.95 -3.90
CA HIS A 317 -5.59 -12.82 -4.75
C HIS A 317 -4.81 -12.83 -6.06
N LYS A 318 -3.47 -12.94 -6.02
CA LYS A 318 -2.64 -12.93 -7.23
C LYS A 318 -2.88 -14.15 -8.12
N PHE A 319 -3.13 -15.31 -7.52
CA PHE A 319 -3.48 -16.50 -8.28
C PHE A 319 -4.87 -16.36 -8.94
N GLY A 320 -5.82 -15.71 -8.26
CA GLY A 320 -7.10 -15.31 -8.84
C GLY A 320 -6.93 -14.38 -10.05
N ILE A 321 -6.03 -13.39 -9.97
CA ILE A 321 -5.70 -12.50 -11.11
C ILE A 321 -5.11 -13.31 -12.28
N TYR A 322 -4.23 -14.27 -12.00
CA TYR A 322 -3.67 -15.15 -13.03
C TYR A 322 -4.77 -15.90 -13.79
N TYR A 323 -5.69 -16.56 -13.10
CA TYR A 323 -6.79 -17.26 -13.78
C TYR A 323 -7.76 -16.31 -14.48
N LYS A 324 -7.99 -15.12 -13.91
CA LYS A 324 -8.80 -14.07 -14.55
C LYS A 324 -8.18 -13.64 -15.89
N LYS A 325 -6.87 -13.39 -15.93
CA LYS A 325 -6.13 -13.01 -17.16
C LYS A 325 -6.11 -14.13 -18.20
N ASN A 326 -6.16 -15.39 -17.76
CA ASN A 326 -6.26 -16.56 -18.65
C ASN A 326 -7.72 -16.99 -18.92
N HIS A 327 -8.69 -16.09 -18.70
CA HIS A 327 -10.13 -16.31 -18.97
C HIS A 327 -10.76 -17.52 -18.24
N ASN A 328 -10.12 -18.04 -17.21
CA ASN A 328 -10.67 -19.10 -16.36
C ASN A 328 -11.42 -18.46 -15.17
N TRP A 329 -12.57 -17.86 -15.46
CA TRP A 329 -13.38 -17.13 -14.49
C TRP A 329 -13.82 -17.99 -13.28
N LYS A 330 -14.06 -19.29 -13.49
CA LYS A 330 -14.47 -20.20 -12.41
C LYS A 330 -13.35 -20.35 -11.37
N LYS A 331 -12.12 -20.64 -11.81
CA LYS A 331 -10.97 -20.73 -10.88
C LYS A 331 -10.65 -19.36 -10.28
N ALA A 332 -10.71 -18.29 -11.06
CA ALA A 332 -10.48 -16.94 -10.56
C ALA A 332 -11.39 -16.59 -9.38
N LEU A 333 -12.71 -16.84 -9.52
CA LEU A 333 -13.68 -16.63 -8.45
C LEU A 333 -13.39 -17.47 -7.21
N ASP A 334 -13.00 -18.74 -7.38
CA ASP A 334 -12.64 -19.62 -6.27
C ASP A 334 -11.46 -19.06 -5.46
N TYR A 335 -10.36 -18.70 -6.15
CA TYR A 335 -9.18 -18.13 -5.50
C TYR A 335 -9.45 -16.76 -4.85
N PHE A 336 -10.20 -15.88 -5.52
CA PHE A 336 -10.58 -14.61 -4.90
C PHE A 336 -11.45 -14.81 -3.65
N LYS A 337 -12.40 -15.76 -3.68
CA LYS A 337 -13.23 -16.08 -2.52
C LYS A 337 -12.36 -16.60 -1.37
N ARG A 338 -11.46 -17.54 -1.64
CA ARG A 338 -10.49 -18.04 -0.65
C ARG A 338 -9.63 -16.91 -0.07
N GLY A 339 -9.16 -15.99 -0.91
CA GLY A 339 -8.42 -14.81 -0.46
C GLY A 339 -9.23 -13.94 0.52
N LEU A 340 -10.51 -13.71 0.23
CA LEU A 340 -11.41 -12.97 1.13
C LEU A 340 -11.77 -13.73 2.39
N ASP A 341 -11.86 -15.06 2.33
CA ASP A 341 -12.10 -15.89 3.52
C ASP A 341 -10.89 -15.87 4.48
N MET A 342 -9.66 -15.61 3.97
CA MET A 342 -8.45 -15.43 4.78
C MET A 342 -8.28 -14.02 5.34
N ASP A 343 -8.58 -12.99 4.55
CA ASP A 343 -8.51 -11.58 4.96
C ASP A 343 -9.66 -10.80 4.29
N LEU A 344 -10.72 -10.55 5.05
CA LEU A 344 -11.88 -9.76 4.60
C LEU A 344 -11.50 -8.31 4.29
N ASP A 345 -10.35 -7.85 4.79
CA ASP A 345 -9.86 -6.48 4.64
C ASP A 345 -8.97 -6.32 3.39
N ASN A 346 -8.78 -7.41 2.64
CA ASN A 346 -8.11 -7.41 1.35
C ASN A 346 -8.99 -6.70 0.30
N PHE A 347 -9.00 -5.37 0.36
CA PHE A 347 -9.80 -4.51 -0.51
C PHE A 347 -9.50 -4.75 -2.01
N PRO A 348 -8.23 -4.82 -2.48
CA PRO A 348 -7.93 -5.20 -3.86
C PRO A 348 -8.55 -6.53 -4.31
N CYS A 349 -8.48 -7.58 -3.49
CA CYS A 349 -9.10 -8.88 -3.78
C CYS A 349 -10.62 -8.78 -3.83
N LEU A 350 -11.24 -8.00 -2.93
CA LEU A 350 -12.67 -7.74 -2.94
C LEU A 350 -13.09 -7.07 -4.25
N MET A 351 -12.37 -6.01 -4.64
CA MET A 351 -12.68 -5.31 -5.88
C MET A 351 -12.50 -6.22 -7.10
N ASP A 352 -11.43 -7.01 -7.17
CA ASP A 352 -11.22 -7.96 -8.26
C ASP A 352 -12.24 -9.11 -8.29
N TYR A 353 -12.67 -9.58 -7.12
CA TYR A 353 -13.76 -10.54 -6.98
C TYR A 353 -15.06 -9.98 -7.56
N LEU A 354 -15.45 -8.77 -7.13
CA LEU A 354 -16.65 -8.10 -7.61
C LEU A 354 -16.62 -7.88 -9.13
N LYS A 355 -15.47 -7.45 -9.68
CA LYS A 355 -15.23 -7.34 -11.14
C LYS A 355 -15.34 -8.68 -11.86
N CYS A 356 -14.96 -9.78 -11.19
CA CYS A 356 -15.01 -11.12 -11.76
C CYS A 356 -16.44 -11.69 -11.73
N VAL A 357 -17.20 -11.40 -10.67
CA VAL A 357 -18.61 -11.79 -10.54
C VAL A 357 -19.45 -11.08 -11.62
N SER A 358 -19.28 -9.77 -11.79
CA SER A 358 -20.05 -9.00 -12.76
C SER A 358 -19.82 -9.43 -14.21
N LYS A 359 -18.63 -9.95 -14.54
CA LYS A 359 -18.29 -10.45 -15.87
C LYS A 359 -18.69 -11.89 -16.12
N ASN A 360 -19.29 -12.60 -15.15
CA ASN A 360 -19.70 -13.98 -15.33
C ASN A 360 -21.06 -14.04 -16.06
N PRO A 361 -21.09 -14.45 -17.34
CA PRO A 361 -22.27 -14.31 -18.21
C PRO A 361 -23.40 -15.28 -17.86
N LYS A 362 -23.15 -16.26 -16.97
CA LYS A 362 -24.11 -17.34 -16.78
C LYS A 362 -25.36 -16.93 -15.99
N ARG A 363 -25.35 -15.85 -15.19
CA ARG A 363 -26.47 -15.40 -14.34
C ARG A 363 -26.38 -13.93 -13.90
N GLU A 364 -26.74 -12.99 -14.77
CA GLU A 364 -26.65 -11.54 -14.48
C GLU A 364 -27.41 -11.13 -13.20
N ASP A 365 -28.65 -11.57 -13.00
CA ASP A 365 -29.45 -11.17 -11.84
C ASP A 365 -28.91 -11.71 -10.50
N GLN A 366 -28.39 -12.95 -10.49
CA GLN A 366 -27.83 -13.55 -9.27
C GLN A 366 -26.46 -12.96 -8.90
N ASN A 367 -25.80 -12.28 -9.84
CA ASN A 367 -24.51 -11.66 -9.60
C ASN A 367 -24.66 -10.46 -8.65
N TYR A 368 -25.72 -9.64 -8.79
CA TYR A 368 -25.92 -8.47 -7.92
C TYR A 368 -26.16 -8.85 -6.46
N ASP A 369 -27.05 -9.82 -6.20
CA ASP A 369 -27.31 -10.29 -4.83
C ASP A 369 -26.07 -10.94 -4.19
N LEU A 370 -25.25 -11.64 -4.97
CA LEU A 370 -23.98 -12.18 -4.48
C LEU A 370 -22.98 -11.06 -4.15
N MET A 371 -22.87 -10.05 -5.02
CA MET A 371 -21.99 -8.90 -4.80
C MET A 371 -22.41 -8.09 -3.57
N LEU A 372 -23.72 -7.82 -3.41
CA LEU A 372 -24.28 -7.13 -2.24
C LEU A 372 -23.96 -7.89 -0.95
N ARG A 373 -24.24 -9.19 -0.89
CA ARG A 373 -23.91 -10.03 0.28
C ARG A 373 -22.42 -10.06 0.59
N THR A 374 -21.57 -10.04 -0.45
CA THR A 374 -20.11 -10.00 -0.27
C THR A 374 -19.67 -8.66 0.30
N ILE A 375 -20.20 -7.55 -0.20
CA ILE A 375 -19.93 -6.21 0.34
C ILE A 375 -20.43 -6.11 1.79
N ASP A 376 -21.63 -6.60 2.09
CA ASP A 376 -22.20 -6.60 3.45
C ASP A 376 -21.37 -7.41 4.43
N ARG A 377 -20.76 -8.52 3.98
CA ARG A 377 -19.82 -9.30 4.79
C ARG A 377 -18.53 -8.52 5.09
N CYS A 378 -18.08 -7.67 4.17
CA CYS A 378 -16.84 -6.91 4.31
C CYS A 378 -17.04 -5.57 5.02
N LEU A 379 -18.18 -4.88 4.85
CA LEU A 379 -18.44 -3.54 5.37
C LEU A 379 -18.19 -3.37 6.89
N PRO A 380 -18.55 -4.34 7.77
CA PRO A 380 -18.28 -4.24 9.20
C PRO A 380 -16.78 -4.20 9.57
N SER A 381 -15.88 -4.44 8.62
CA SER A 381 -14.45 -4.37 8.88
C SER A 381 -14.02 -2.96 9.28
N SER A 382 -13.48 -2.83 10.49
CA SER A 382 -12.88 -1.61 11.00
C SER A 382 -11.56 -1.24 10.31
N LYS A 383 -10.97 -2.12 9.50
CA LYS A 383 -9.64 -1.90 8.89
C LYS A 383 -9.68 -1.19 7.55
N PHE A 384 -10.86 -1.00 6.95
CA PHE A 384 -10.95 -0.22 5.71
C PHE A 384 -10.60 1.23 5.94
N LYS A 385 -9.67 1.74 5.12
CA LYS A 385 -9.38 3.18 5.07
C LYS A 385 -10.64 3.92 4.62
N LYS A 386 -10.83 5.14 5.11
CA LYS A 386 -11.93 6.05 4.74
C LYS A 386 -12.27 6.02 3.23
N PHE A 387 -11.25 6.12 2.36
CA PHE A 387 -11.46 6.03 0.90
C PHE A 387 -11.96 4.66 0.40
N GLN A 388 -11.57 3.56 1.04
CA GLN A 388 -12.00 2.19 0.69
C GLN A 388 -13.46 2.00 1.10
N LEU A 389 -13.81 2.44 2.32
CA LEU A 389 -15.18 2.42 2.81
C LEU A 389 -16.11 3.24 1.89
N THR A 390 -15.74 4.49 1.57
CA THR A 390 -16.45 5.32 0.60
C THR A 390 -16.65 4.57 -0.73
N LYS A 391 -15.61 3.90 -1.24
CA LYS A 391 -15.76 3.08 -2.45
C LYS A 391 -16.78 1.96 -2.24
N LEU A 392 -16.72 1.17 -1.16
CA LEU A 392 -17.69 0.08 -0.94
C LEU A 392 -19.13 0.57 -0.79
N LEU A 393 -19.36 1.68 -0.09
CA LEU A 393 -20.68 2.29 0.04
C LEU A 393 -21.22 2.74 -1.32
N LEU A 394 -20.38 3.38 -2.15
CA LEU A 394 -20.73 3.74 -3.53
C LEU A 394 -21.05 2.49 -4.37
N ALA A 395 -20.25 1.42 -4.25
CA ALA A 395 -20.47 0.13 -4.91
C ALA A 395 -21.84 -0.44 -4.58
N LYS A 396 -22.13 -0.53 -3.27
CA LYS A 396 -23.35 -1.13 -2.74
C LYS A 396 -24.55 -0.31 -3.16
N GLY A 397 -24.50 1.01 -3.06
CA GLY A 397 -25.57 1.88 -3.53
C GLY A 397 -25.86 1.69 -5.02
N LEU A 398 -24.82 1.58 -5.86
CA LEU A 398 -25.02 1.35 -7.30
C LEU A 398 -25.63 -0.02 -7.61
N LEU A 399 -25.22 -1.06 -6.89
CA LEU A 399 -25.79 -2.40 -7.02
C LEU A 399 -27.25 -2.45 -6.55
N LEU A 400 -27.59 -1.76 -5.46
CA LEU A 400 -28.96 -1.61 -4.97
C LEU A 400 -29.82 -0.86 -5.98
N TRP A 401 -29.29 0.22 -6.57
CA TRP A 401 -29.98 1.00 -7.60
C TRP A 401 -30.30 0.16 -8.84
N LEU A 402 -29.36 -0.66 -9.29
CA LEU A 402 -29.51 -1.53 -10.46
C LEU A 402 -30.46 -2.70 -10.21
N GLY A 403 -30.45 -3.26 -9.00
CA GLY A 403 -31.28 -4.41 -8.62
C GLY A 403 -32.68 -4.05 -8.13
N ASP A 404 -33.11 -2.80 -8.30
CA ASP A 404 -34.40 -2.30 -7.82
C ASP A 404 -35.47 -2.23 -8.90
N THR A 405 -36.57 -2.95 -8.67
CA THR A 405 -37.78 -2.87 -9.49
C THR A 405 -38.91 -2.09 -8.82
N ASP A 406 -38.86 -1.85 -7.50
CA ASP A 406 -39.97 -1.30 -6.71
C ASP A 406 -39.69 0.08 -6.07
N GLY A 407 -38.45 0.57 -6.14
CA GLY A 407 -38.03 1.88 -5.67
C GLY A 407 -37.52 1.92 -4.22
N THR A 408 -37.68 0.84 -3.45
CA THR A 408 -37.21 0.80 -2.04
C THR A 408 -35.68 0.70 -1.94
N LYS A 409 -35.02 -0.07 -2.82
CA LYS A 409 -33.56 -0.19 -2.83
C LYS A 409 -32.89 1.08 -3.36
N LYS A 410 -33.55 1.85 -4.23
CA LYS A 410 -33.05 3.16 -4.70
C LYS A 410 -32.94 4.17 -3.57
N ARG A 411 -33.88 4.17 -2.63
CA ARG A 411 -33.76 5.00 -1.41
C ARG A 411 -32.55 4.59 -0.57
N GLN A 412 -32.38 3.28 -0.32
CA GLN A 412 -31.21 2.77 0.39
C GLN A 412 -29.89 3.12 -0.33
N ALA A 413 -29.89 3.09 -1.66
CA ALA A 413 -28.74 3.51 -2.46
C ALA A 413 -28.38 4.98 -2.22
N CYS A 414 -29.37 5.88 -2.21
CA CYS A 414 -29.18 7.29 -1.91
C CYS A 414 -28.59 7.50 -0.51
N ASP A 415 -29.09 6.80 0.51
CA ASP A 415 -28.57 6.88 1.87
C ASP A 415 -27.09 6.49 1.95
N LEU A 416 -26.70 5.39 1.30
CA LEU A 416 -25.30 4.94 1.26
C LEU A 416 -24.39 5.93 0.54
N TRP A 417 -24.86 6.59 -0.52
CA TRP A 417 -24.09 7.60 -1.24
C TRP A 417 -23.90 8.88 -0.41
N VAL A 418 -24.93 9.30 0.31
CA VAL A 418 -24.85 10.43 1.25
C VAL A 418 -23.88 10.09 2.38
N GLU A 419 -23.98 8.91 2.97
CA GLU A 419 -23.05 8.40 3.99
C GLU A 419 -21.61 8.38 3.47
N ALA A 420 -21.40 7.93 2.23
CA ALA A 420 -20.09 7.89 1.59
C ALA A 420 -19.43 9.28 1.48
N VAL A 421 -20.22 10.35 1.30
CA VAL A 421 -19.73 11.74 1.27
C VAL A 421 -19.53 12.33 2.63
N VAL A 422 -20.46 12.13 3.55
CA VAL A 422 -20.28 12.54 4.95
C VAL A 422 -18.97 11.95 5.47
N ASN A 423 -18.72 10.69 5.15
CA ASN A 423 -17.48 10.01 5.50
C ASN A 423 -16.24 10.53 4.75
N ASN A 424 -16.33 11.31 3.67
CA ASN A 424 -15.19 11.74 2.82
C ASN A 424 -14.91 13.27 2.81
N SER A 425 -15.37 13.99 3.84
CA SER A 425 -15.28 15.46 4.01
C SER A 425 -13.93 16.13 3.74
N ASP A 426 -12.81 15.41 3.84
CA ASP A 426 -11.45 15.98 3.82
C ASP A 426 -10.95 16.25 2.39
N SER A 427 -11.54 15.61 1.37
CA SER A 427 -11.27 15.90 -0.04
C SER A 427 -12.45 16.71 -0.58
N GLY A 428 -12.43 18.03 -0.36
CA GLY A 428 -13.56 18.93 -0.62
C GLY A 428 -14.34 18.57 -1.89
N HIS A 429 -15.62 18.24 -1.72
CA HIS A 429 -16.66 17.92 -2.73
C HIS A 429 -16.17 17.46 -4.12
N ALA A 430 -15.12 16.64 -4.22
CA ALA A 430 -14.70 16.03 -5.47
C ALA A 430 -15.81 15.04 -5.82
N THR A 431 -16.66 15.48 -6.74
CA THR A 431 -18.10 15.28 -6.66
C THR A 431 -18.51 13.80 -6.64
N ILE A 432 -19.60 13.45 -5.93
CA ILE A 432 -20.17 12.09 -6.02
C ILE A 432 -20.38 11.71 -7.47
N VAL A 433 -20.79 12.67 -8.30
CA VAL A 433 -20.91 12.50 -9.73
C VAL A 433 -19.61 11.97 -10.33
N ASP A 434 -18.46 12.56 -10.00
CA ASP A 434 -17.15 12.08 -10.44
C ASP A 434 -16.75 10.74 -9.80
N ALA A 435 -17.12 10.49 -8.55
CA ALA A 435 -16.86 9.21 -7.87
C ALA A 435 -17.69 8.05 -8.43
N ILE A 436 -18.98 8.29 -8.72
CA ILE A 436 -19.90 7.39 -9.43
C ILE A 436 -19.39 7.20 -10.87
N LYS A 437 -18.99 8.27 -11.56
CA LYS A 437 -18.43 8.23 -12.92
C LYS A 437 -17.14 7.42 -13.01
N LYS A 438 -16.16 7.65 -12.13
CA LYS A 438 -14.79 7.11 -12.27
C LYS A 438 -14.56 5.82 -11.48
N GLY A 439 -15.26 5.62 -10.36
CA GLY A 439 -14.91 4.60 -9.38
C GLY A 439 -15.48 3.21 -9.66
N PHE A 440 -16.66 3.14 -10.28
CA PHE A 440 -17.45 1.89 -10.32
C PHE A 440 -17.77 1.34 -11.70
N LEU A 441 -17.50 2.10 -12.77
CA LEU A 441 -17.57 1.57 -14.14
C LEU A 441 -16.73 0.30 -14.31
N ASP A 442 -15.60 0.20 -13.60
CA ASP A 442 -14.75 -0.98 -13.63
C ASP A 442 -15.44 -2.25 -13.10
N VAL A 443 -16.38 -2.11 -12.15
CA VAL A 443 -17.02 -3.22 -11.43
C VAL A 443 -18.35 -3.57 -12.07
N VAL A 444 -19.26 -2.61 -12.23
CA VAL A 444 -20.61 -2.86 -12.74
C VAL A 444 -20.76 -2.58 -14.24
N GLY A 445 -19.70 -2.14 -14.90
CA GLY A 445 -19.75 -1.77 -16.32
C GLY A 445 -20.48 -0.45 -16.55
N LYS A 446 -20.96 -0.25 -17.78
CA LYS A 446 -21.68 0.97 -18.18
C LYS A 446 -23.09 0.94 -17.63
N VAL A 447 -23.38 1.86 -16.72
CA VAL A 447 -24.70 2.03 -16.10
C VAL A 447 -25.24 3.41 -16.47
N THR A 448 -26.55 3.53 -16.62
CA THR A 448 -27.21 4.84 -16.73
C THR A 448 -28.02 5.05 -15.45
N VAL A 449 -27.74 6.15 -14.75
CA VAL A 449 -28.54 6.59 -13.59
C VAL A 449 -29.37 7.79 -14.05
N ASP A 450 -30.69 7.75 -13.83
CA ASP A 450 -31.55 8.89 -14.08
C ASP A 450 -31.34 9.93 -12.97
N LEU A 451 -30.65 11.02 -13.30
CA LEU A 451 -30.34 12.07 -12.34
C LEU A 451 -31.58 12.82 -11.85
N LYS A 452 -32.66 12.86 -12.65
CA LYS A 452 -33.92 13.47 -12.25
C LYS A 452 -34.62 12.61 -11.21
N GLU A 453 -34.64 11.30 -11.41
CA GLU A 453 -35.15 10.35 -10.41
C GLU A 453 -34.34 10.45 -9.11
N LEU A 454 -33.01 10.44 -9.21
CA LEU A 454 -32.11 10.56 -8.06
C LEU A 454 -32.34 11.85 -7.28
N SER A 455 -32.42 13.00 -7.98
CA SER A 455 -32.73 14.30 -7.37
C SER A 455 -34.10 14.31 -6.69
N GLY A 456 -35.10 13.63 -7.28
CA GLY A 456 -36.42 13.47 -6.69
C GLY A 456 -36.40 12.70 -5.36
N ILE A 457 -35.70 11.56 -5.33
CA ILE A 457 -35.54 10.74 -4.10
C ILE A 457 -34.80 11.53 -3.01
N LEU A 458 -33.69 12.18 -3.37
CA LEU A 458 -32.92 13.00 -2.43
C LEU A 458 -33.73 14.18 -1.89
N SER A 459 -34.56 14.82 -2.72
CA SER A 459 -35.46 15.89 -2.28
C SER A 459 -36.52 15.39 -1.30
N GLN A 460 -36.97 14.13 -1.44
CA GLN A 460 -37.88 13.52 -0.48
C GLN A 460 -37.17 13.24 0.85
N GLU A 461 -35.98 12.65 0.81
CA GLU A 461 -35.17 12.41 2.02
C GLU A 461 -34.86 13.71 2.77
N LEU A 462 -34.52 14.77 2.04
CA LEU A 462 -34.29 16.10 2.60
C LEU A 462 -35.47 16.62 3.44
N ARG A 463 -36.71 16.34 3.00
CA ARG A 463 -37.94 16.74 3.72
C ARG A 463 -38.20 15.90 4.96
N LEU A 464 -37.68 14.67 5.01
CA LEU A 464 -37.86 13.75 6.14
C LEU A 464 -36.83 13.97 7.25
N LEU A 465 -35.72 14.66 6.98
CA LEU A 465 -34.71 14.98 8.00
C LEU A 465 -35.27 16.02 8.99
N ALA A 466 -35.57 15.55 10.21
CA ALA A 466 -36.05 16.40 11.29
C ALA A 466 -34.95 17.40 11.76
N PRO A 467 -35.30 18.67 12.02
CA PRO A 467 -34.38 19.62 12.62
C PRO A 467 -34.11 19.23 14.08
N GLY A 468 -32.86 18.88 14.42
CA GLY A 468 -32.47 18.67 15.83
C GLY A 468 -31.21 17.85 16.09
N ASP A 469 -30.77 17.00 15.16
CA ASP A 469 -29.54 16.22 15.30
C ASP A 469 -28.39 16.90 14.54
N GLY A 470 -27.22 17.03 15.17
CA GLY A 470 -26.01 17.59 14.53
C GLY A 470 -25.58 16.79 13.29
N ASN A 471 -25.81 15.47 13.28
CA ASN A 471 -25.56 14.63 12.10
C ASN A 471 -26.54 14.94 10.96
N CYS A 472 -27.79 15.32 11.30
CA CYS A 472 -28.78 15.75 10.31
C CYS A 472 -28.37 17.05 9.61
N VAL A 473 -27.68 17.97 10.29
CA VAL A 473 -27.22 19.24 9.66
C VAL A 473 -26.20 18.95 8.55
N GLN A 474 -25.20 18.11 8.83
CA GLN A 474 -24.20 17.74 7.84
C GLN A 474 -24.82 16.92 6.69
N LYS A 475 -25.68 15.94 7.02
CA LYS A 475 -26.39 15.12 6.04
C LYS A 475 -27.27 16.00 5.13
N LYS A 476 -27.96 16.98 5.70
CA LYS A 476 -28.80 17.96 5.00
C LYS A 476 -28.00 18.78 3.99
N ALA A 477 -26.89 19.38 4.42
CA ALA A 477 -26.01 20.16 3.55
C ALA A 477 -25.50 19.33 2.37
N VAL A 478 -25.05 18.10 2.64
CA VAL A 478 -24.59 17.16 1.59
C VAL A 478 -25.71 16.84 0.59
N ILE A 479 -26.93 16.59 1.05
CA ILE A 479 -28.06 16.29 0.16
C ILE A 479 -28.41 17.50 -0.72
N GLU A 480 -28.43 18.70 -0.15
CA GLU A 480 -28.69 19.95 -0.90
C GLU A 480 -27.63 20.19 -1.99
N ASP A 481 -26.35 20.01 -1.66
CA ASP A 481 -25.25 20.14 -2.62
C ASP A 481 -25.38 19.14 -3.77
N LEU A 482 -25.72 17.88 -3.47
CA LEU A 482 -25.93 16.84 -4.49
C LEU A 482 -27.11 17.15 -5.41
N ILE A 483 -28.23 17.61 -4.85
CA ILE A 483 -29.41 18.00 -5.64
C ILE A 483 -29.04 19.12 -6.62
N ASN A 484 -28.37 20.16 -6.14
CA ASN A 484 -27.94 21.29 -6.95
C ASN A 484 -27.00 20.83 -8.08
N GLU A 485 -26.05 19.95 -7.77
CA GLU A 485 -25.12 19.40 -8.75
C GLU A 485 -25.84 18.58 -9.83
N PHE A 486 -26.73 17.67 -9.44
CA PHE A 486 -27.48 16.85 -10.40
C PHE A 486 -28.38 17.67 -11.32
N GLN A 487 -29.00 18.73 -10.78
CA GLN A 487 -29.82 19.65 -11.58
C GLN A 487 -28.97 20.42 -12.61
N SER A 488 -27.74 20.79 -12.27
CA SER A 488 -26.82 21.47 -13.18
C SER A 488 -26.34 20.61 -14.35
N HIS A 489 -26.37 19.27 -14.22
CA HIS A 489 -25.89 18.33 -15.23
C HIS A 489 -26.95 17.85 -16.25
N GLY A 490 -28.21 18.27 -16.11
CA GLY A 490 -29.30 17.93 -17.04
C GLY A 490 -29.89 16.53 -16.84
N SER A 491 -30.98 16.22 -17.56
CA SER A 491 -31.90 15.10 -17.28
C SER A 491 -31.36 13.69 -17.55
N ARG A 492 -30.24 13.55 -18.28
CA ARG A 492 -29.60 12.24 -18.52
C ARG A 492 -28.10 12.39 -18.63
N THR A 493 -27.37 11.71 -17.75
CA THR A 493 -25.95 11.47 -17.94
C THR A 493 -25.77 10.00 -18.29
N VAL A 494 -25.50 9.72 -19.57
CA VAL A 494 -24.99 8.40 -19.96
C VAL A 494 -23.53 8.35 -19.51
N PHE A 495 -23.21 7.49 -18.55
CA PHE A 495 -21.84 7.31 -18.10
C PHE A 495 -21.07 6.51 -19.15
N ARG A 496 -20.51 7.24 -20.13
CA ARG A 496 -19.78 6.67 -21.25
C ARG A 496 -18.28 6.70 -20.95
N GLU A 497 -17.66 5.54 -21.02
CA GLU A 497 -16.22 5.44 -21.15
C GLU A 497 -15.82 5.98 -22.54
N SER A 498 -14.97 7.00 -22.60
CA SER A 498 -14.11 7.21 -23.76
C SER A 498 -13.15 6.04 -23.82
N ALA A 499 -13.46 5.03 -24.63
CA ALA A 499 -12.55 3.91 -24.82
C ALA A 499 -11.20 4.45 -25.32
N PRO A 500 -10.05 4.09 -24.73
CA PRO A 500 -8.83 3.99 -25.51
C PRO A 500 -9.02 2.76 -26.39
N GLY A 501 -9.76 2.90 -27.48
CA GLY A 501 -9.68 1.90 -28.54
C GLY A 501 -8.22 1.86 -29.00
N PRO A 502 -7.61 0.68 -29.20
CA PRO A 502 -6.44 0.64 -30.07
C PRO A 502 -6.90 1.24 -31.39
N SER A 503 -6.26 2.32 -31.82
CA SER A 503 -6.46 2.87 -33.15
C SER A 503 -6.43 1.70 -34.12
N ARG A 504 -7.57 1.38 -34.73
CA ARG A 504 -7.62 0.42 -35.83
C ARG A 504 -6.78 1.06 -36.94
N MET A 505 -5.50 0.69 -36.99
CA MET A 505 -4.69 0.87 -38.18
C MET A 505 -5.37 0.09 -39.32
N PRO A 506 -5.36 0.62 -40.56
CA PRO A 506 -5.88 -0.12 -41.70
C PRO A 506 -5.12 -1.44 -41.82
N LEU A 507 -5.85 -2.54 -41.96
CA LEU A 507 -5.27 -3.81 -42.38
C LEU A 507 -4.68 -3.61 -43.78
N GLY A 508 -3.35 -3.48 -43.84
CA GLY A 508 -2.59 -3.56 -45.08
C GLY A 508 -2.70 -4.98 -45.63
N PHE A 509 -3.15 -5.06 -46.88
CA PHE A 509 -3.31 -6.30 -47.64
C PHE A 509 -2.00 -7.09 -47.77
N GLY A 510 -2.18 -8.40 -47.88
CA GLY A 510 -1.16 -9.44 -47.80
C GLY A 510 0.02 -9.36 -48.77
N ARG A 511 1.10 -10.04 -48.39
CA ARG A 511 1.91 -10.82 -49.31
C ARG A 511 2.25 -12.16 -48.69
N ASN A 512 1.90 -13.20 -49.44
CA ASN A 512 2.30 -14.58 -49.23
C ASN A 512 3.82 -14.72 -49.24
N SER A 513 4.36 -15.43 -48.25
CA SER A 513 5.57 -16.22 -48.44
C SER A 513 5.40 -17.54 -47.69
N GLN A 514 5.32 -18.61 -48.46
CA GLN A 514 5.46 -19.98 -47.99
C GLN A 514 6.90 -20.15 -47.49
N PHE A 515 7.07 -20.64 -46.26
CA PHE A 515 8.30 -21.29 -45.84
C PHE A 515 7.95 -22.59 -45.12
N SER A 516 8.43 -23.69 -45.71
CA SER A 516 8.29 -25.05 -45.22
C SER A 516 9.17 -25.27 -43.99
N ILE A 517 8.58 -25.83 -42.93
CA ILE A 517 9.28 -26.29 -41.73
C ILE A 517 9.78 -27.71 -41.99
N GLN A 518 11.09 -27.93 -41.91
CA GLN A 518 11.67 -29.24 -41.63
C GLN A 518 11.84 -29.38 -40.11
N THR A 519 11.14 -30.35 -39.53
CA THR A 519 11.27 -30.75 -38.13
C THR A 519 12.36 -31.82 -38.01
N SER A 520 13.40 -31.56 -37.21
CA SER A 520 14.28 -32.60 -36.68
C SER A 520 13.96 -32.81 -35.20
N SER A 521 13.60 -34.05 -34.91
CA SER A 521 13.29 -34.59 -33.58
C SER A 521 14.56 -34.96 -32.84
N THR A 522 14.73 -34.49 -31.61
CA THR A 522 15.63 -35.11 -30.63
C THR A 522 14.93 -35.27 -29.29
N SER A 523 14.83 -36.54 -28.91
CA SER A 523 14.29 -37.10 -27.67
C SER A 523 15.13 -36.71 -26.45
N TYR A 524 14.47 -36.31 -25.36
CA TYR A 524 15.07 -36.26 -24.03
C TYR A 524 14.56 -37.43 -23.17
N SER A 525 15.52 -38.14 -22.60
CA SER A 525 15.39 -39.28 -21.71
C SER A 525 14.98 -38.85 -20.29
N SER A 526 14.13 -39.69 -19.70
CA SER A 526 13.61 -39.66 -18.35
C SER A 526 14.68 -39.82 -17.27
N VAL A 527 14.65 -38.99 -16.22
CA VAL A 527 15.32 -39.27 -14.95
C VAL A 527 14.30 -39.41 -13.83
N SER A 528 14.50 -40.49 -13.08
CA SER A 528 13.68 -41.11 -12.05
C SER A 528 13.50 -40.27 -10.79
N ALA A 529 12.29 -40.33 -10.24
CA ALA A 529 11.87 -39.73 -8.97
C ALA A 529 12.41 -40.52 -7.75
N ALA A 530 12.93 -39.79 -6.76
CA ALA A 530 13.11 -40.28 -5.39
C ALA A 530 12.12 -39.57 -4.45
N ARG A 531 11.40 -40.36 -3.63
CA ARG A 531 10.44 -39.89 -2.61
C ARG A 531 11.16 -39.15 -1.47
N PRO A 532 10.59 -38.08 -0.88
CA PRO A 532 11.05 -37.55 0.39
C PRO A 532 10.26 -38.12 1.58
N GLU A 533 10.98 -38.31 2.68
CA GLU A 533 10.50 -38.70 3.99
C GLU A 533 9.68 -37.59 4.69
N ARG A 534 8.94 -38.02 5.72
CA ARG A 534 7.95 -37.26 6.50
C ARG A 534 8.54 -35.99 7.15
N ARG A 535 7.82 -34.86 7.02
CA ARG A 535 8.07 -33.64 7.80
C ARG A 535 7.28 -33.64 9.12
N PRO A 536 7.83 -33.06 10.20
CA PRO A 536 7.10 -32.77 11.43
C PRO A 536 6.15 -31.56 11.24
N SER A 537 5.13 -31.50 12.10
CA SER A 537 4.07 -30.49 12.12
C SER A 537 4.60 -29.06 12.22
N SER A 538 4.20 -28.21 11.27
CA SER A 538 4.49 -26.78 11.23
C SER A 538 3.67 -25.98 12.27
N PRO A 539 4.24 -24.96 12.92
CA PRO A 539 3.49 -24.00 13.73
C PRO A 539 2.52 -23.19 12.85
N LYS A 540 1.36 -22.81 13.41
CA LYS A 540 0.35 -21.98 12.75
C LYS A 540 0.97 -20.64 12.30
N SER A 541 0.92 -20.34 11.00
CA SER A 541 1.38 -19.06 10.45
C SER A 541 0.36 -17.95 10.73
N LEU A 542 0.79 -16.92 11.46
CA LEU A 542 0.01 -15.73 11.77
C LEU A 542 0.06 -14.72 10.59
N ALA A 543 -1.07 -14.05 10.37
CA ALA A 543 -1.43 -13.25 9.19
C ALA A 543 -0.59 -11.97 9.00
N ASP A 544 -0.38 -11.59 7.73
CA ASP A 544 0.71 -10.71 7.29
C ASP A 544 0.29 -9.39 6.58
N SER A 545 0.85 -8.29 7.11
CA SER A 545 0.85 -6.88 6.71
C SER A 545 1.56 -6.41 5.42
N ASP A 546 1.31 -6.92 4.21
CA ASP A 546 1.97 -6.37 2.99
C ASP A 546 1.24 -5.15 2.38
N ASP A 547 1.52 -3.96 2.93
CA ASP A 547 0.97 -2.65 2.54
C ASP A 547 1.25 -2.23 1.05
N ASN A 548 2.10 -2.98 0.33
CA ASN A 548 2.48 -2.70 -1.07
C ASN A 548 1.44 -3.17 -2.10
N TRP A 549 0.60 -4.16 -1.78
CA TRP A 549 -0.47 -4.62 -2.68
C TRP A 549 -1.86 -4.07 -2.30
N ARG A 550 -2.06 -3.58 -1.07
CA ARG A 550 -3.32 -3.00 -0.54
C ARG A 550 -3.79 -1.69 -1.21
N ARG A 551 -3.31 -1.35 -2.41
CA ARG A 551 -3.66 -0.11 -3.13
C ARG A 551 -4.12 -0.36 -4.55
#